data_AF-A0A8I0HA90-F1
#
_entry.id   AF-A0A8I0HA90-F1
#
_cell.length_a   1.000
_cell.length_b   1.000
_cell.length_c   1.000
_cell.angle_alpha   90.00
_cell.angle_beta   90.00
_cell.angle_gamma   90.00
#
_symmetry.space_group_name_H-M   'P 1'
#
loop_
_entity.id
_entity.type
_entity.pdbx_description
1 polymer ?
#
loop_
_entity_poly.entity_id
_entity_poly.type
_entity_poly.pdbx_seq_one_letter_code
_entity_poly.pdbx_strand_id
1 'polypeptide(L)'
;FRMVGSQDSVAQANIVLNTIVAEAFSDACDILEKADNFDLAVHDLIKDYAVEHQRIVFNGNGYSDEWVAEAERRGLPNIKSMVDAIPAYVAP
;
A
#
# COMPACT_ATOMS: atom_id res chain seq x y z
N PHE A 1 -6.41 -6.33 7.61
CA PHE A 1 -6.50 -4.88 7.85
C PHE A 1 -7.08 -4.64 9.24
N ARG A 2 -6.40 -3.92 10.16
CA ARG A 2 -6.83 -3.74 11.57
C ARG A 2 -7.23 -2.28 11.93
N MET A 3 -7.16 -1.36 10.97
CA MET A 3 -7.26 0.09 11.24
C MET A 3 -8.71 0.61 11.42
N VAL A 4 -9.73 -0.13 11.00
CA VAL A 4 -11.14 0.32 11.06
C VAL A 4 -11.61 0.39 12.51
N GLY A 5 -12.25 1.51 12.89
CA GLY A 5 -12.85 1.67 14.21
C GLY A 5 -14.06 0.74 14.40
N SER A 6 -14.35 0.33 15.64
CA SER A 6 -15.44 -0.62 15.92
C SER A 6 -16.84 -0.05 15.64
N GLN A 7 -16.98 1.27 15.58
CA GLN A 7 -18.23 1.96 15.26
C GLN A 7 -18.39 2.27 13.76
N ASP A 8 -17.31 2.13 12.98
CA ASP A 8 -17.30 2.47 11.56
C ASP A 8 -17.88 1.34 10.71
N SER A 9 -18.45 1.70 9.56
CA SER A 9 -18.87 0.71 8.57
C SER A 9 -17.65 0.08 7.88
N VAL A 10 -17.58 -1.25 7.90
CA VAL A 10 -16.53 -2.01 7.17
C VAL A 10 -16.61 -1.82 5.64
N ALA A 11 -17.76 -1.39 5.13
CA ALA A 11 -17.99 -1.27 3.70
C ALA A 11 -17.05 -0.25 3.06
N GLN A 12 -16.84 0.92 3.68
CA GLN A 12 -16.01 1.98 3.11
C GLN A 12 -14.55 1.55 2.96
N ALA A 13 -13.97 0.96 4.01
CA ALA A 13 -12.60 0.44 3.97
C ALA A 13 -12.45 -0.67 2.91
N ASN A 14 -13.42 -1.58 2.81
CA ASN A 14 -13.38 -2.64 1.81
C ASN A 14 -13.51 -2.13 0.38
N ILE A 15 -14.35 -1.12 0.12
CA ILE A 15 -14.47 -0.51 -1.20
C ILE A 15 -13.11 0.06 -1.62
N VAL A 16 -12.47 0.85 -0.76
CA VAL A 16 -11.17 1.47 -1.06
C VAL A 16 -10.10 0.40 -1.27
N LEU A 17 -9.97 -0.56 -0.35
CA LEU A 17 -8.97 -1.63 -0.44
C LEU A 17 -9.14 -2.48 -1.70
N ASN A 18 -10.37 -2.90 -2.02
CA ASN A 18 -10.62 -3.69 -3.22
C ASN A 18 -10.39 -2.89 -4.50
N THR A 19 -10.67 -1.59 -4.50
CA THR A 19 -10.39 -0.72 -5.65
C THR A 19 -8.89 -0.61 -5.89
N ILE A 20 -8.09 -0.37 -4.85
CA ILE A 20 -6.61 -0.32 -4.94
C ILE A 20 -6.05 -1.66 -5.44
N VAL A 21 -6.54 -2.78 -4.89
CA VAL A 21 -6.10 -4.11 -5.32
C VAL A 21 -6.48 -4.38 -6.78
N ALA A 22 -7.67 -3.98 -7.21
CA ALA A 22 -8.11 -4.13 -8.60
C ALA A 22 -7.25 -3.29 -9.56
N GLU A 23 -6.91 -2.05 -9.20
CA GLU A 23 -6.02 -1.19 -9.97
C GLU A 23 -4.62 -1.81 -10.10
N ALA A 24 -4.01 -2.24 -8.98
CA ALA A 24 -2.70 -2.88 -9.01
C ALA A 24 -2.67 -4.16 -9.86
N PHE A 25 -3.74 -4.95 -9.85
CA PHE A 25 -3.86 -6.10 -10.75
C PHE A 25 -4.05 -5.70 -12.21
N SER A 26 -4.80 -4.63 -12.48
CA SER A 26 -4.96 -4.11 -13.84
C SER A 26 -3.61 -3.68 -14.42
N ASP A 27 -2.81 -2.93 -13.66
CA ASP A 27 -1.47 -2.49 -14.07
C ASP A 27 -0.54 -3.69 -14.34
N ALA A 28 -0.58 -4.70 -13.46
CA ALA A 28 0.18 -5.93 -13.67
C ALA A 28 -0.26 -6.67 -14.93
N CYS A 29 -1.57 -6.80 -15.18
CA CYS A 29 -2.11 -7.41 -16.39
C CYS A 29 -1.66 -6.65 -17.65
N ASP A 30 -1.72 -5.31 -17.64
CA ASP A 30 -1.32 -4.46 -18.76
C ASP A 30 0.15 -4.64 -19.17
N ILE A 31 1.01 -5.01 -18.22
CA ILE A 31 2.43 -5.34 -18.46
C ILE A 31 2.54 -6.76 -19.01
N LEU A 32 1.90 -7.72 -18.35
CA LEU A 32 2.03 -9.15 -18.66
C LEU A 32 1.41 -9.52 -20.01
N GLU A 33 0.30 -8.88 -20.40
CA GLU A 33 -0.37 -9.14 -21.69
C GLU A 33 0.48 -8.68 -22.89
N LYS A 34 1.39 -7.72 -22.69
CA LYS A 34 2.29 -7.20 -23.73
C LYS A 34 3.61 -7.96 -23.82
N ALA A 35 3.86 -8.91 -22.92
CA ALA A 35 5.12 -9.63 -22.86
C ALA A 35 5.19 -10.80 -23.85
N ASP A 36 6.31 -10.93 -24.55
CA ASP A 36 6.56 -12.07 -25.45
C ASP A 36 6.74 -13.39 -24.69
N ASN A 37 7.27 -13.33 -23.46
CA ASN A 37 7.42 -14.47 -22.56
C ASN A 37 6.83 -14.14 -21.19
N PHE A 38 5.66 -14.72 -20.92
CA PHE A 38 4.92 -14.52 -19.69
C PHE A 38 5.70 -14.94 -18.42
N ASP A 39 6.34 -16.11 -18.44
CA ASP A 39 7.02 -16.67 -17.26
C ASP A 39 8.22 -15.82 -16.82
N LEU A 40 8.94 -15.23 -17.77
CA LEU A 40 10.02 -14.29 -17.47
C LEU A 40 9.46 -12.95 -16.97
N ALA A 41 8.45 -12.40 -17.65
CA ALA A 41 7.86 -11.12 -17.29
C ALA A 41 7.23 -11.14 -15.89
N VAL A 42 6.52 -12.20 -15.52
CA VAL A 42 5.92 -12.32 -14.18
C VAL A 42 6.99 -12.42 -13.10
N HIS A 43 8.08 -13.15 -13.36
CA HIS A 43 9.17 -13.28 -12.40
C HIS A 43 9.91 -11.95 -12.18
N ASP A 44 10.13 -11.18 -13.24
CA ASP A 44 10.77 -9.87 -13.13
C ASP A 44 9.83 -8.85 -12.47
N LEU A 45 8.53 -8.86 -12.81
CA LEU A 45 7.53 -8.01 -12.17
C LEU A 45 7.43 -8.25 -10.65
N ILE A 46 7.47 -9.52 -10.22
CA ILE A 46 7.49 -9.87 -8.78
C ILE A 46 8.71 -9.28 -8.10
N LYS A 47 9.89 -9.33 -8.73
CA LYS A 47 11.11 -8.75 -8.16
C LYS A 47 11.03 -7.25 -8.05
N ASP A 48 10.57 -6.58 -9.11
CA ASP A 48 10.44 -5.13 -9.14
C ASP A 48 9.50 -4.67 -8.03
N TYR A 49 8.30 -5.26 -7.92
CA TYR A 49 7.35 -4.95 -6.86
C TYR A 49 7.90 -5.26 -5.47
N ALA A 50 8.63 -6.36 -5.30
CA ALA A 50 9.24 -6.70 -4.02
C ALA A 50 10.29 -5.65 -3.59
N VAL A 51 11.09 -5.13 -4.53
CA VAL A 51 12.12 -4.12 -4.26
C VAL A 51 11.48 -2.75 -4.00
N GLU A 52 10.55 -2.33 -4.85
CA GLU A 52 9.90 -1.01 -4.75
C GLU A 52 9.04 -0.86 -3.48
N HIS A 53 8.33 -1.94 -3.11
CA HIS A 53 7.44 -1.93 -1.96
C HIS A 53 8.07 -2.47 -0.68
N GLN A 54 9.35 -2.87 -0.68
CA GLN A 54 10.02 -3.33 0.54
C GLN A 54 9.91 -2.32 1.70
N ARG A 55 9.91 -1.02 1.39
CA ARG A 55 9.85 0.07 2.39
C ARG A 55 8.61 0.00 3.30
N ILE A 56 7.49 -0.55 2.82
CA ILE A 56 6.24 -0.68 3.60
C ILE A 56 6.18 -1.97 4.43
N VAL A 57 7.13 -2.90 4.27
CA VAL A 57 7.19 -4.14 5.06
C VAL A 57 7.96 -3.91 6.36
N PHE A 58 7.30 -4.18 7.49
CA PHE A 58 7.89 -4.04 8.81
C PHE A 58 7.46 -5.19 9.73
N ASN A 59 8.44 -5.88 10.31
CA ASN A 59 8.25 -7.02 11.21
C ASN A 59 8.66 -6.74 12.67
N GLY A 60 8.88 -5.46 13.02
CA GLY A 60 9.29 -5.04 14.36
C GLY A 60 8.13 -4.61 15.25
N ASN A 61 8.46 -3.95 16.37
CA ASN A 61 7.46 -3.38 17.27
C ASN A 61 6.82 -2.11 16.66
N GLY A 62 5.57 -2.20 16.25
CA GLY A 62 4.84 -1.08 15.65
C GLY A 62 4.42 0.04 16.61
N TYR A 63 4.68 -0.10 17.91
CA TYR A 63 4.28 0.87 18.95
C TYR A 63 5.45 1.68 19.52
N SER A 64 6.70 1.41 19.13
CA SER A 64 7.85 2.13 19.66
C SER A 64 8.04 3.48 18.98
N ASP A 65 8.61 4.45 19.70
CA ASP A 65 9.02 5.74 19.11
C ASP A 65 10.09 5.55 18.03
N GLU A 66 10.89 4.49 18.13
CA GLU A 66 11.85 4.07 17.11
C GLU A 66 11.16 3.78 15.78
N TRP A 67 9.98 3.15 15.80
CA TRP A 67 9.20 2.92 14.58
C TRP A 67 8.69 4.22 13.98
N VAL A 68 8.31 5.21 14.79
CA VAL A 68 7.87 6.52 14.28
C VAL A 68 9.00 7.21 13.52
N ALA A 69 10.21 7.24 14.08
CA ALA A 69 11.38 7.82 13.41
C ALA A 69 11.79 7.02 12.16
N GLU A 70 11.70 5.69 12.21
CA GLU A 70 12.00 4.83 11.07
C GLU A 70 10.98 4.99 9.94
N ALA A 71 9.69 5.09 10.26
CA ALA A 71 8.63 5.32 9.29
C ALA A 71 8.84 6.66 8.56
N GLU A 72 9.20 7.72 9.29
CA GLU A 72 9.55 9.02 8.72
C GLU A 72 10.76 8.92 7.78
N ARG A 73 11.83 8.22 8.20
CA ARG A 73 13.02 7.96 7.35
C ARG A 73 12.68 7.23 6.05
N ARG A 74 11.68 6.33 6.08
CA ARG A 74 11.18 5.58 4.92
C ARG A 74 10.18 6.38 4.05
N GLY A 75 9.85 7.60 4.45
CA GLY A 75 8.83 8.42 3.79
C GLY A 75 7.42 7.84 3.94
N LEU A 76 7.13 7.15 5.04
CA LEU A 76 5.81 6.64 5.36
C LEU A 76 5.03 7.72 6.15
N PRO A 77 3.82 8.08 5.72
CA PRO A 77 3.04 9.11 6.40
C PRO A 77 2.57 8.63 7.79
N ASN A 78 2.71 9.49 8.79
CA ASN A 78 2.16 9.30 10.14
C ASN A 78 1.25 10.49 10.50
N ILE A 79 -0.01 10.42 10.08
CA ILE A 79 -1.00 11.48 10.27
C ILE A 79 -1.82 11.16 11.52
N LYS A 80 -1.70 11.99 12.56
CA LYS A 80 -2.25 11.70 13.90
C LYS A 80 -3.68 12.17 14.11
N SER A 81 -4.19 13.06 13.26
CA SER A 81 -5.53 13.62 13.40
C SER A 81 -6.32 13.48 12.10
N MET A 82 -7.64 13.38 12.22
CA MET A 82 -8.52 13.31 11.06
C MET A 82 -8.43 14.59 10.21
N VAL A 83 -8.35 15.76 10.86
CA VAL A 83 -8.26 17.06 10.18
C VAL A 83 -7.03 17.13 9.28
N ASP A 84 -5.89 16.62 9.78
CA ASP A 84 -4.64 16.58 9.02
C ASP A 84 -4.66 15.51 7.91
N ALA A 85 -5.59 14.54 7.98
CA ALA A 85 -5.72 13.46 6.99
C ALA A 85 -6.60 13.84 5.80
N ILE A 86 -7.46 14.86 5.92
CA ILE A 86 -8.36 15.31 4.84
C ILE A 86 -7.61 15.59 3.52
N PRO A 87 -6.45 16.29 3.52
CA PRO A 87 -5.71 16.53 2.27
C PRO A 87 -5.30 15.25 1.54
N ALA A 88 -5.04 14.16 2.25
CA ALA A 88 -4.67 12.88 1.64
C ALA A 88 -5.87 12.20 0.94
N TYR A 89 -7.10 12.53 1.31
CA TYR A 89 -8.30 11.97 0.69
C TYR A 89 -8.65 12.61 -0.66
N VAL A 90 -8.18 13.84 -0.88
CA VAL A 90 -8.40 14.61 -2.11
C VAL A 90 -7.13 14.72 -2.96
N ALA A 91 -6.05 14.06 -2.54
CA ALA A 91 -4.82 14.00 -3.30
C ALA A 91 -5.07 13.26 -4.62
N PRO A 92 -4.48 13.74 -5.74
CA PRO A 92 -4.65 13.14 -7.06
C PRO A 92 -4.01 11.76 -7.17
#